data_AF-A0A226C319-F1
#
_entry.id   AF-A0A226C319-F1
#
_cell.length_a   1.000
_cell.length_b   1.000
_cell.length_c   1.000
_cell.angle_alpha   90.00
_cell.angle_beta   90.00
_cell.angle_gamma   90.00
#
_symmetry.space_group_name_H-M   'P 1'
#
loop_
_entity.id
_entity.type
_entity.pdbx_description
1 polymer ?
#
loop_
_entity_poly.entity_id
_entity_poly.type
_entity_poly.pdbx_seq_one_letter_code
_entity_poly.pdbx_strand_id
1 'polypeptide(L)' 'MTVLIVGGDKVDKIKNYLKQEIGATKVKHVTGRKERSMKLPADLDLVIIMTDFINHNLCKNLKCQAKNNM' A
#
# COMPACT_ATOMS: atom_id res chain seq x y z
N MET A 1 -14.42 1.67 2.68
CA MET A 1 -13.25 0.92 2.19
C MET A 1 -11.98 1.71 2.47
N THR A 2 -11.07 1.15 3.26
CA THR A 2 -9.74 1.69 3.58
C THR A 2 -8.68 1.01 2.72
N VAL A 3 -7.99 1.81 1.91
CA VAL A 3 -6.95 1.35 0.98
C VAL A 3 -5.59 1.90 1.38
N LEU A 4 -4.55 1.05 1.34
CA LEU A 4 -3.16 1.46 1.49
C LEU A 4 -2.41 1.26 0.17
N ILE A 5 -1.79 2.32 -0.33
CA ILE A 5 -0.84 2.28 -1.44
C ILE A 5 0.58 2.28 -0.86
N VAL A 6 1.40 1.30 -1.23
CA VAL A 6 2.84 1.27 -0.90
C VAL A 6 3.65 1.31 -2.19
N GLY A 7 4.57 2.25 -2.29
CA GLY A 7 5.35 2.51 -3.49
C GLY A 7 4.84 3.66 -4.34
N GLY A 8 5.65 4.04 -5.33
CA GLY A 8 5.37 5.14 -6.24
C GLY A 8 5.52 6.53 -5.59
N ASP A 9 6.00 7.49 -6.39
CA ASP A 9 6.15 8.88 -5.92
C ASP A 9 4.92 9.74 -6.22
N LYS A 10 4.27 9.49 -7.37
CA LYS A 10 3.15 10.28 -7.87
C LYS A 10 1.93 9.39 -8.06
N VAL A 11 1.20 9.17 -6.98
CA VAL A 11 0.04 8.24 -6.95
C VAL A 11 -1.30 8.96 -6.89
N ASP A 12 -1.34 10.28 -7.05
CA ASP A 12 -2.58 11.05 -6.82
C ASP A 12 -3.68 10.70 -7.81
N LYS A 13 -3.34 10.36 -9.06
CA LYS A 13 -4.31 9.83 -10.03
C LYS A 13 -4.93 8.51 -9.53
N ILE A 14 -4.12 7.63 -8.97
CA ILE A 14 -4.58 6.35 -8.39
C ILE A 14 -5.46 6.61 -7.17
N LYS A 15 -5.03 7.51 -6.27
CA LYS A 15 -5.84 7.92 -5.10
C LYS A 15 -7.20 8.46 -5.52
N ASN A 16 -7.24 9.32 -6.54
CA ASN A 16 -8.48 9.92 -7.03
C ASN A 16 -9.40 8.86 -7.64
N TYR A 17 -8.87 7.97 -8.49
CA TYR A 17 -9.63 6.86 -9.04
C TYR A 17 -10.23 5.97 -7.94
N LEU A 18 -9.43 5.60 -6.94
CA LEU A 18 -9.91 4.79 -5.81
C LEU A 18 -11.04 5.49 -5.03
N LYS A 19 -10.95 6.82 -4.85
CA LYS A 19 -11.99 7.57 -4.15
C LYS A 19 -13.26 7.75 -4.98
N GLN A 20 -13.11 8.13 -6.25
CA GLN A 20 -14.22 8.54 -7.12
C GLN A 20 -14.94 7.36 -7.75
N GLU A 21 -14.19 6.39 -8.28
CA GLU A 21 -14.75 5.29 -9.06
C GLU A 21 -14.98 4.03 -8.21
N ILE A 22 -14.13 3.80 -7.20
CA ILE A 22 -14.21 2.59 -6.34
C ILE A 22 -14.91 2.87 -5.00
N GLY A 23 -15.14 4.14 -4.64
CA GLY A 23 -15.79 4.51 -3.38
C GLY A 23 -14.92 4.29 -2.14
N ALA A 24 -13.59 4.34 -2.28
CA ALA A 24 -12.68 4.27 -1.15
C ALA A 24 -12.85 5.49 -0.23
N THR A 25 -13.24 5.25 1.02
CA THR A 25 -13.48 6.29 2.02
C THR A 25 -12.18 6.82 2.62
N LYS A 26 -11.14 5.99 2.64
CA LYS A 26 -9.82 6.36 3.18
C LYS A 26 -8.74 5.75 2.30
N VAL A 27 -7.83 6.59 1.80
CA VAL A 27 -6.68 6.15 1.00
C VAL A 27 -5.40 6.67 1.65
N LYS A 28 -4.56 5.77 2.14
CA LYS A 28 -3.23 6.06 2.71
C LYS A 28 -2.16 5.78 1.65
N HIS A 29 -1.04 6.50 1.71
CA HIS A 29 0.10 6.27 0.80
C HIS A 29 1.42 6.33 1.57
N VAL A 30 2.28 5.36 1.27
CA VAL A 30 3.65 5.23 1.78
C VAL A 30 4.57 5.04 0.58
N THR A 31 5.58 5.89 0.41
CA THR A 31 6.50 5.74 -0.74
C THR A 31 7.35 4.48 -0.63
N GLY A 32 7.73 4.06 0.59
CA GLY A 32 8.40 2.79 0.83
C GLY A 32 9.84 2.72 0.31
N ARG A 33 10.41 3.82 -0.18
CA ARG A 33 11.77 3.87 -0.74
C ARG A 33 12.86 3.80 0.32
N LYS A 34 12.64 4.41 1.48
CA LYS A 34 13.63 4.50 2.57
C LYS A 34 13.31 3.52 3.71
N GLU A 35 12.05 3.15 3.83
CA GLU A 35 11.55 2.23 4.83
C GLU A 35 12.00 0.81 4.51
N ARG A 36 12.53 0.08 5.50
CA ARG A 36 12.95 -1.32 5.34
C ARG A 36 11.91 -2.33 5.84
N SER A 37 10.95 -1.86 6.64
CA SER A 37 9.87 -2.66 7.22
C SER A 37 8.70 -1.79 7.61
N MET A 38 7.49 -2.34 7.55
CA MET A 38 6.26 -1.68 7.99
C MET A 38 5.27 -2.74 8.45
N LYS A 39 4.45 -2.44 9.47
CA LYS A 39 3.30 -3.29 9.80
C LYS A 39 2.10 -2.90 8.96
N LEU A 40 1.44 -3.88 8.34
CA LEU A 40 0.15 -3.65 7.70
C LEU A 40 -0.90 -3.31 8.79
N PRO A 41 -1.60 -2.17 8.69
CA PRO A 41 -2.73 -1.89 9.56
C PRO A 41 -3.79 -2.98 9.46
N ALA A 42 -4.37 -3.37 10.60
CA ALA A 42 -5.41 -4.39 10.65
C ALA A 42 -6.77 -3.94 10.08
N ASP A 43 -6.97 -2.62 9.94
CA ASP A 43 -8.20 -1.98 9.44
C ASP A 43 -8.21 -1.78 7.91
N LEU A 44 -7.44 -2.59 7.17
CA LEU A 44 -7.34 -2.48 5.71
C LEU A 44 -8.26 -3.46 4.99
N ASP A 45 -9.05 -2.92 4.07
CA ASP A 45 -9.83 -3.72 3.11
C ASP A 45 -8.99 -4.10 1.88
N LEU A 46 -8.02 -3.25 1.50
CA LEU A 46 -7.16 -3.46 0.32
C LEU A 46 -5.77 -2.86 0.52
N VAL A 47 -4.74 -3.60 0.09
CA VAL A 47 -3.37 -3.09 -0.04
C VAL A 47 -2.89 -3.23 -1.49
N ILE A 48 -2.33 -2.14 -2.04
CA ILE A 48 -1.75 -2.09 -3.38
C ILE A 48 -0.26 -1.83 -3.23
N ILE A 49 0.58 -2.76 -3.70
CA ILE A 49 2.04 -2.70 -3.54
C ILE A 49 2.69 -2.58 -4.93
N MET A 50 3.38 -1.46 -5.18
CA MET A 50 4.17 -1.25 -6.39
C MET A 50 5.60 -1.78 -6.16
N THR A 51 5.85 -3.03 -6.55
CA THR A 51 7.07 -3.77 -6.18
C THR A 51 8.36 -3.17 -6.71
N ASP A 52 8.30 -2.44 -7.83
CA ASP A 52 9.49 -1.85 -8.48
C ASP A 52 9.89 -0.50 -7.88
N PHE A 53 9.03 0.09 -7.04
CA PHE A 53 9.21 1.44 -6.50
C PHE A 53 9.34 1.47 -4.97
N ILE A 54 9.69 0.34 -4.35
CA ILE A 54 9.88 0.20 -2.90
C ILE A 54 11.19 -0.52 -2.58
N ASN A 55 11.68 -0.34 -1.36
CA ASN A 55 12.84 -1.07 -0.86
C ASN A 55 12.59 -2.60 -0.92
N HIS A 56 13.57 -3.37 -1.40
CA HIS A 56 13.44 -4.84 -1.50
C HIS A 56 13.14 -5.51 -0.15
N ASN A 57 13.69 -5.02 0.95
CA ASN A 57 13.42 -5.55 2.29
C ASN A 57 11.99 -5.25 2.72
N LEU A 58 11.47 -4.05 2.41
CA LEU A 58 10.09 -3.70 2.67
C LEU A 58 9.14 -4.58 1.87
N CYS A 59 9.42 -4.79 0.58
CA CYS A 59 8.64 -5.68 -0.27
C CYS A 59 8.57 -7.10 0.31
N LYS A 60 9.71 -7.67 0.72
CA LYS A 60 9.78 -8.99 1.36
C LYS A 60 8.98 -9.02 2.66
N ASN A 61 9.14 -8.01 3.52
CA ASN A 61 8.44 -7.88 4.79
C ASN A 61 6.91 -7.80 4.62
N LEU A 62 6.42 -7.03 3.64
CA LEU A 62 4.99 -6.90 3.35
C LEU A 62 4.41 -8.17 2.72
N LYS A 63 5.14 -8.83 1.80
CA LYS A 63 4.72 -10.13 1.24
C LYS A 63 4.59 -11.21 2.31
N CYS A 64 5.52 -11.28 3.27
CA CYS A 64 5.42 -12.22 4.39
C CYS A 64 4.20 -11.94 5.27
N GLN A 65 3.92 -10.68 5.60
CA GLN A 65 2.74 -10.31 6.38
C GLN A 65 1.43 -10.63 5.66
N ALA A 66 1.36 -10.33 4.35
CA ALA A 66 0.18 -10.66 3.56
C ALA A 66 -0.09 -12.17 3.50
N LYS A 67 0.96 -13.00 3.39
CA LYS A 67 0.82 -14.47 3.42
C LYS A 67 0.40 -15.01 4.78
N ASN A 68 0.86 -14.41 5.87
CA ASN A 68 0.57 -14.88 7.23
C ASN A 68 -0.80 -14.41 7.75
N ASN A 69 -1.39 -13.39 7.11
CA ASN A 69 -2.71 -12.86 7.42
C ASN A 69 -3.80 -13.41 6.47
N MET A 70 -3.46 -14.39 5.62
CA MET A 70 -4.37 -15.23 4.85
C MET A 70 -4.58 -16.55 5.58
#